data_AF-A0A7G8IMZ3-F1
#
_entry.id   AF-A0A7G8IMZ3-F1
#
_cell.length_a   1.000
_cell.length_b   1.000
_cell.length_c   1.000
_cell.angle_alpha   90.00
_cell.angle_beta   90.00
_cell.angle_gamma   90.00
#
_symmetry.space_group_name_H-M   'P 1'
#
loop_
_entity.id
_entity.type
_entity.pdbx_description
1 polymer ?
#
loop_
_entity_poly.entity_id
_entity_poly.type
_entity_poly.pdbx_seq_one_letter_code
_entity_poly.pdbx_strand_id
1 'polypeptide(L)' 'MNPKQVGALRRAAIYFVVGYGGLAVVNNAGIAPERMWMAYLPLFIGVYFFARWADARLAAMGNNKTDG' A
#
# COMPACT_ATOMS: atom_id res chain seq x y z
N MET A 1 16.77 -5.77 14.81
CA MET A 1 15.32 -6.05 14.80
C MET A 1 15.08 -7.49 14.42
N ASN A 2 14.11 -8.16 15.02
CA ASN A 2 13.74 -9.53 14.62
C ASN A 2 13.09 -9.52 13.22
N PRO A 3 13.31 -10.54 12.36
CA PRO A 3 12.69 -10.66 11.04
C PRO A 3 11.18 -10.38 10.98
N LYS A 4 10.43 -10.77 12.02
CA LYS A 4 8.98 -10.48 12.13
C LYS A 4 8.68 -8.98 12.18
N GLN A 5 9.49 -8.21 12.91
CA GLN A 5 9.36 -6.76 13.02
C GLN A 5 9.72 -6.07 11.71
N VAL A 6 10.77 -6.54 11.02
CA VAL A 6 11.17 -6.02 9.70
C VAL A 6 10.05 -6.23 8.68
N GLY A 7 9.43 -7.41 8.66
CA GLY A 7 8.28 -7.70 7.80
C GLY A 7 7.05 -6.86 8.14
N ALA A 8 6.75 -6.65 9.43
CA ALA A 8 5.66 -5.79 9.86
C ALA A 8 5.88 -4.32 9.47
N LEU A 9 7.10 -3.80 9.66
CA LEU A 9 7.47 -2.44 9.30
C LEU A 9 7.37 -2.21 7.78
N ARG A 10 7.83 -3.17 6.97
CA ARG A 10 7.70 -3.10 5.51
C ARG A 10 6.24 -3.01 5.09
N ARG A 11 5.38 -3.89 5.62
CA ARG A 11 3.93 -3.84 5.33
C ARG A 11 3.34 -2.50 5.74
N ALA A 12 3.62 -2.04 6.96
CA ALA A 12 3.13 -0.75 7.44
C ALA A 12 3.57 0.42 6.53
N ALA A 13 4.83 0.43 6.09
CA ALA A 13 5.35 1.43 5.18
C ALA A 13 4.64 1.39 3.81
N ILE A 14 4.40 0.21 3.25
CA ILE A 14 3.69 0.06 1.97
C ILE A 14 2.26 0.59 2.11
N TYR A 15 1.52 0.17 3.14
CA TYR A 15 0.16 0.64 3.38
C TYR A 15 0.11 2.14 3.60
N PHE A 16 1.07 2.69 4.34
CA PHE A 16 1.18 4.12 4.57
C PHE A 16 1.38 4.88 3.26
N VAL A 17 2.40 4.54 2.47
CA VAL A 17 2.72 5.25 1.22
C VAL A 17 1.58 5.16 0.22
N VAL A 18 1.07 3.96 -0.03
CA VAL A 18 0.04 3.72 -1.06
C VAL A 18 -1.31 4.28 -0.61
N GLY A 19 -1.69 4.05 0.64
CA GLY A 19 -2.94 4.56 1.22
C GLY A 19 -2.95 6.09 1.29
N TYR A 20 -1.90 6.69 1.86
CA TYR A 20 -1.80 8.15 1.96
C TYR A 20 -1.70 8.80 0.58
N GLY A 21 -0.89 8.25 -0.34
CA GLY A 21 -0.78 8.76 -1.69
C GLY A 21 -2.10 8.74 -2.44
N GLY A 22 -2.86 7.65 -2.33
CA GLY A 22 -4.18 7.55 -2.93
C GLY A 22 -5.20 8.53 -2.32
N LEU A 23 -5.18 8.71 -0.99
CA LEU A 23 -6.00 9.71 -0.31
C LEU A 23 -5.63 11.12 -0.78
N ALA A 24 -4.34 11.43 -0.90
CA ALA A 24 -3.89 12.73 -1.39
C ALA A 24 -4.40 13.00 -2.81
N VAL A 25 -4.32 12.01 -3.71
CA VAL A 25 -4.86 12.15 -5.08
C VAL A 25 -6.36 12.41 -5.05
N VAL A 26 -7.15 11.58 -4.35
CA VAL A 26 -8.61 11.70 -4.30
C VAL A 26 -9.05 13.02 -3.68
N ASN A 27 -8.40 13.44 -2.59
CA ASN A 27 -8.77 14.65 -1.85
C ASN A 27 -8.43 15.92 -2.63
N ASN A 28 -7.46 15.87 -3.54
CA ASN A 28 -7.07 17.01 -4.39
C ASN A 28 -7.74 16.98 -5.78
N ALA A 29 -8.56 15.97 -6.08
CA ALA A 29 -9.20 15.82 -7.39
C ALA A 29 -10.45 16.70 -7.59
N GLY A 30 -10.82 17.53 -6.60
CA GLY A 30 -11.98 18.43 -6.69
C GLY A 30 -13.33 17.70 -6.75
N ILE A 31 -13.39 16.46 -6.29
CA ILE A 31 -14.62 15.67 -6.25
C ILE A 31 -15.56 16.27 -5.21
N ALA A 32 -16.81 16.49 -5.61
CA ALA A 32 -17.85 16.98 -4.70
C ALA A 32 -17.99 16.04 -3.48
N PRO A 33 -18.11 16.56 -2.25
CA PRO A 33 -18.11 15.76 -1.02
C PRO A 33 -19.12 14.60 -1.03
N GLU A 34 -20.30 14.83 -1.62
CA GLU A 34 -21.40 13.85 -1.68
C GLU A 34 -21.07 12.68 -2.62
N ARG A 35 -20.08 12.86 -3.50
CA ARG A 35 -19.64 11.90 -4.52
C ARG A 35 -18.30 11.24 -4.18
N MET A 36 -17.60 11.71 -3.14
CA MET A 36 -16.27 11.21 -2.76
C MET A 36 -16.23 9.70 -2.48
N TRP A 37 -17.33 9.12 -1.98
CA TRP A 37 -17.40 7.67 -1.71
C TRP A 37 -17.14 6.83 -2.96
N MET A 38 -17.50 7.32 -4.15
CA MET A 38 -17.25 6.64 -5.43
C MET A 38 -15.76 6.56 -5.77
N ALA A 39 -14.93 7.43 -5.20
CA ALA A 39 -13.48 7.39 -5.35
C ALA A 39 -12.80 6.65 -4.18
N TYR A 40 -13.26 6.86 -2.95
CA TYR A 40 -12.67 6.20 -1.77
C TYR A 40 -12.86 4.69 -1.77
N LEU A 41 -14.05 4.18 -2.11
CA LEU A 41 -14.33 2.76 -2.10
C LEU A 41 -13.40 1.97 -3.04
N PRO A 42 -13.26 2.32 -4.34
CA PRO A 42 -12.29 1.67 -5.21
C PRO A 42 -10.85 1.95 -4.81
N LEU A 43 -10.54 3.12 -4.25
CA LEU A 43 -9.21 3.39 -3.71
C LEU A 43 -8.82 2.37 -2.65
N PHE A 44 -9.65 2.12 -1.64
CA PHE A 44 -9.32 1.18 -0.57
C PHE A 44 -9.14 -0.25 -1.07
N ILE A 45 -9.96 -0.68 -2.03
CA ILE A 45 -9.81 -1.97 -2.71
C ILE A 45 -8.46 -2.02 -3.44
N GLY A 46 -8.13 -0.98 -4.21
CA GLY A 46 -6.87 -0.87 -4.94
C GLY A 46 -5.65 -0.90 -4.01
N VAL A 47 -5.69 -0.14 -2.91
CA VAL A 47 -4.64 -0.13 -1.87
C VAL A 47 -4.42 -1.52 -1.31
N TYR A 48 -5.48 -2.25 -0.97
CA TYR A 48 -5.37 -3.61 -0.42
C TYR A 48 -4.64 -4.56 -1.37
N PHE A 49 -5.11 -4.67 -2.62
CA PHE A 49 -4.51 -5.58 -3.59
C PHE A 49 -3.09 -5.18 -3.95
N PHE A 50 -2.85 -3.88 -4.18
CA PHE A 50 -1.52 -3.39 -4.52
C PHE A 50 -0.53 -3.56 -3.37
N ALA A 51 -0.91 -3.23 -2.14
CA ALA A 51 -0.05 -3.40 -0.97
C ALA A 51 0.31 -4.87 -0.75
N ARG A 52 -0.66 -5.77 -0.94
CA ARG A 52 -0.43 -7.23 -0.82
C ARG A 52 0.53 -7.75 -1.89
N TRP A 53 0.34 -7.30 -3.14
CA TRP A 53 1.23 -7.63 -4.25
C TRP A 53 2.66 -7.08 -4.03
N ALA A 54 2.78 -5.82 -3.61
CA ALA A 54 4.07 -5.16 -3.38
C ALA A 54 4.85 -5.83 -2.25
N ASP A 55 4.18 -6.17 -1.13
CA ASP A 55 4.82 -6.90 -0.03
C ASP A 55 5.32 -8.29 -0.48
N ALA A 56 4.51 -9.02 -1.25
CA ALA A 56 4.90 -10.32 -1.80
C ALA A 56 6.11 -10.20 -2.74
N ARG A 57 6.12 -9.18 -3.61
CA ARG A 57 7.22 -8.95 -4.55
C ARG A 57 8.52 -8.58 -3.83
N LEU A 58 8.46 -7.69 -2.84
CA LEU A 58 9.62 -7.28 -2.05
C LEU A 58 10.16 -8.42 -1.18
N ALA A 59 9.27 -9.23 -0.59
CA ALA A 59 9.67 -10.42 0.16
C ALA A 59 10.40 -11.44 -0.74
N ALA A 60 9.88 -11.71 -1.94
CA ALA A 60 10.52 -12.63 -2.89
C ALA A 60 11.90 -12.14 -3.36
N MET A 61 12.08 -10.83 -3.57
CA MET A 61 13.39 -10.27 -3.91
C MET A 61 14.40 -10.35 -2.76
N GLY A 62 13.92 -10.28 -1.51
CA GLY A 62 14.77 -10.47 -0.33
C GLY A 62 15.36 -11.89 -0.26
N ASN A 63 14.55 -12.92 -0.54
CA ASN A 63 15.01 -14.31 -0.54
C ASN A 63 16.08 -14.56 -1.61
N ASN A 64 15.86 -14.13 -2.85
CA ASN A 64 16.80 -14.33 -3.96
C ASN A 64 18.20 -13.71 -3.73
N LYS A 65 18.33 -12.76 -2.81
CA LYS A 65 19.59 -12.09 -2.46
C LYS A 65 20.43 -12.86 -1.43
N THR A 66 19.85 -13.88 -0.80
CA THR A 66 20.49 -14.69 0.25
C THR A 66 21.02 -16.02 -0.30
N ASP A 67 20.56 -16.42 -1.50
CA ASP A 67 20.83 -17.71 -2.13
C ASP A 67 21.88 -17.63 -3.27
N GLY A 68 22.52 -16.48 -3.46
CA GLY A 68 23.60 -16.25 -4.45
C GLY A 68 24.79 -15.55 -3.81
#